data_AF-A0A6I2R830-F1
#
_entry.id   AF-A0A6I2R830-F1
#
_cell.length_a   1.000
_cell.length_b   1.000
_cell.length_c   1.000
_cell.angle_alpha   90.00
_cell.angle_beta   90.00
_cell.angle_gamma   90.00
#
_symmetry.space_group_name_H-M   'P 1'
#
loop_
_entity.id
_entity.type
_entity.pdbx_description
1 polymer ?
#
loop_
_entity_poly.entity_id
_entity_poly.type
_entity_poly.pdbx_seq_one_letter_code
_entity_poly.pdbx_strand_id
1 'polypeptide(L)'
;MKRFVAVYDEAAVRDTQICKEDPNSVSPEMDDVWEDWPNAPVYIGLFAGVDEAGATKAACETESCDANCIRLIPVGDYDEEFHYLLKFAAGAEFWTNGLPAEHLRALWMSYCFHEALTVDMPEYAAKLEILFNHLPDDHSGIWWTSFQEFAKIMGKWLR
;
A
#
# COMPACT_ATOMS: atom_id res chain seq x y z
N MET A 1 6.53 8.85 7.73
CA MET A 1 7.79 8.26 7.20
C MET A 1 7.54 8.01 5.73
N LYS A 2 8.39 8.50 4.83
CA LYS A 2 8.16 8.40 3.39
C LYS A 2 8.60 7.03 2.88
N ARG A 3 7.83 6.46 1.96
CA ARG A 3 8.14 5.17 1.33
C ARG A 3 8.71 5.40 -0.06
N PHE A 4 9.72 4.63 -0.40
CA PHE A 4 10.40 4.71 -1.68
C PHE A 4 10.59 3.31 -2.23
N VAL A 5 10.35 3.15 -3.52
CA VAL A 5 10.89 2.01 -4.27
C VAL A 5 12.31 2.39 -4.68
N ALA A 6 13.30 1.63 -4.20
CA ALA A 6 14.67 1.78 -4.66
C ALA A 6 14.91 0.89 -5.87
N VAL A 7 15.54 1.46 -6.89
CA VAL A 7 15.99 0.73 -8.09
C VAL A 7 17.44 1.09 -8.39
N TYR A 8 18.16 0.18 -9.04
CA TYR A 8 19.42 0.53 -9.65
C TYR A 8 19.17 1.46 -10.85
N ASP A 9 19.92 2.56 -10.91
CA ASP A 9 19.94 3.43 -12.08
C ASP A 9 20.80 2.74 -13.16
N GLU A 10 20.17 2.35 -14.27
CA GLU A 10 20.82 1.82 -15.48
C GLU A 10 21.64 0.52 -15.31
N ALA A 11 21.05 -0.55 -14.75
CA ALA A 11 21.77 -1.81 -14.50
C ALA A 11 21.22 -3.08 -15.16
N ALA A 12 20.01 -3.08 -15.74
CA ALA A 12 19.52 -4.29 -16.41
C ALA A 12 20.03 -4.33 -17.86
N VAL A 13 20.97 -5.23 -18.13
CA VAL A 13 21.58 -5.33 -19.47
C VAL A 13 21.07 -6.51 -20.29
N ARG A 14 20.22 -7.42 -19.76
CA ARG A 14 19.85 -8.67 -20.48
C ARG A 14 18.48 -9.32 -20.21
N ASP A 15 17.89 -9.19 -19.02
CA ASP A 15 16.75 -10.05 -18.64
C ASP A 15 15.36 -9.38 -18.70
N THR A 16 15.30 -8.12 -19.13
CA THR A 16 14.04 -7.39 -19.31
C THR A 16 13.85 -7.08 -20.78
N GLN A 17 12.77 -7.59 -21.37
CA GLN A 17 12.42 -7.37 -22.77
C GLN A 17 11.13 -6.56 -22.90
N ILE A 18 11.05 -5.76 -23.96
CA ILE A 18 9.85 -5.04 -24.36
C ILE A 18 9.35 -5.55 -25.71
N CYS A 19 8.03 -5.68 -25.85
CA CYS A 19 7.40 -5.97 -27.13
C CYS A 19 7.31 -4.70 -27.97
N LYS A 20 7.75 -4.75 -29.22
CA LYS A 20 7.65 -3.63 -30.19
C LYS A 20 6.28 -3.49 -30.83
N GLU A 21 5.46 -4.53 -30.74
CA GLU A 21 4.14 -4.62 -31.37
C GLU A 21 3.02 -4.68 -30.32
N ASP A 22 1.77 -4.86 -30.76
CA ASP A 22 0.63 -5.05 -29.84
C ASP A 22 0.79 -6.40 -29.13
N PRO A 23 0.97 -6.41 -27.79
CA PRO A 23 1.19 -7.64 -27.02
C PRO A 23 0.01 -8.61 -27.07
N ASN A 24 -1.19 -8.17 -27.49
CA ASN A 24 -2.35 -9.04 -27.67
C ASN A 24 -2.36 -9.75 -29.03
N SER A 25 -1.45 -9.37 -29.92
CA SER A 25 -1.38 -9.85 -31.31
C SER A 25 -0.16 -10.73 -31.61
N VAL A 26 0.77 -10.84 -30.66
CA VAL A 26 2.03 -11.58 -30.82
C VAL A 26 2.25 -12.59 -29.70
N SER A 27 2.92 -13.70 -30.02
CA SER A 27 3.26 -14.74 -29.03
C SER A 27 4.53 -14.36 -28.25
N PRO A 28 4.63 -14.70 -26.95
CA PRO A 28 5.88 -14.62 -26.19
C PRO A 28 7.03 -15.46 -26.79
N GLU A 29 6.73 -16.43 -27.65
CA GLU A 29 7.73 -17.31 -28.31
C GLU A 29 8.33 -16.70 -29.60
N MET A 30 7.86 -15.53 -30.02
CA MET A 30 8.33 -14.85 -31.24
C MET A 30 9.50 -13.90 -30.91
N ASP A 31 10.71 -14.44 -30.82
CA ASP A 31 11.92 -13.69 -30.41
C ASP A 31 12.23 -12.43 -31.26
N ASP A 32 11.64 -12.28 -32.46
CA ASP A 32 11.87 -11.15 -33.37
C ASP A 32 11.11 -9.87 -32.99
N VAL A 33 10.03 -9.98 -32.20
CA VAL A 33 9.23 -8.82 -31.76
C VAL A 33 9.59 -8.33 -30.35
N TRP A 34 10.42 -9.08 -29.62
CA TRP A 34 10.90 -8.74 -28.29
C TRP A 34 12.34 -8.20 -28.38
N GLU A 35 12.62 -7.09 -27.71
CA GLU A 35 13.99 -6.57 -27.59
C GLU A 35 14.37 -6.31 -26.13
N ASP A 36 15.64 -6.45 -25.82
CA ASP A 36 16.17 -6.08 -24.51
C ASP A 36 15.96 -4.59 -24.27
N TRP A 37 15.45 -4.26 -23.08
CA TRP A 37 15.29 -2.88 -22.65
C TRP A 37 16.60 -2.41 -21.98
N PRO A 38 17.42 -1.58 -22.66
CA PRO A 38 18.83 -1.36 -22.30
C PRO A 38 19.04 -0.64 -20.97
N ASN A 39 18.02 0.08 -20.49
CA ASN A 39 18.09 0.89 -19.26
C ASN A 39 16.98 0.47 -18.28
N ALA A 40 16.75 -0.84 -18.11
CA ALA A 40 15.68 -1.28 -17.24
C ALA A 40 16.10 -1.04 -15.78
N PRO A 41 15.29 -0.32 -14.99
CA PRO A 41 15.57 -0.19 -13.57
C PRO A 41 15.45 -1.57 -12.93
N VAL A 42 16.47 -1.98 -12.19
CA VAL A 42 16.44 -3.24 -11.43
C VAL A 42 15.86 -2.94 -10.06
N TYR A 43 14.77 -3.61 -9.70
CA TYR A 43 14.15 -3.47 -8.39
C TYR A 43 15.10 -3.96 -7.28
N ILE A 44 15.38 -3.09 -6.30
CA ILE A 44 16.15 -3.43 -5.11
C ILE A 44 15.20 -3.81 -3.98
N GLY A 45 14.25 -2.93 -3.66
CA GLY A 45 13.40 -3.09 -2.49
C GLY A 45 12.52 -1.89 -2.18
N LEU A 46 11.70 -2.06 -1.14
CA LEU A 46 10.88 -1.01 -0.53
C LEU A 46 11.58 -0.49 0.72
N PHE A 47 11.85 0.81 0.74
CA PHE A 47 12.57 1.48 1.82
C PHE A 47 11.73 2.59 2.41
N ALA A 48 11.83 2.76 3.72
CA ALA A 48 11.14 3.81 4.45
C ALA A 48 12.18 4.72 5.11
N GLY A 49 12.02 6.03 4.95
CA GLY A 49 12.96 7.04 5.45
C GLY A 49 12.25 8.30 5.94
N VAL A 50 12.91 9.07 6.80
CA VAL A 50 12.43 10.42 7.17
C VAL A 50 12.50 11.35 5.96
N ASP A 51 13.53 11.15 5.13
CA ASP A 51 13.81 11.82 3.88
C ASP A 51 14.39 10.83 2.86
N GLU A 52 14.62 11.30 1.63
CA GLU A 52 15.25 10.51 0.56
C GLU A 52 16.66 10.04 0.97
N ALA A 53 17.44 10.88 1.66
CA ALA A 53 18.81 10.54 2.06
C ALA A 53 18.86 9.33 3.00
N GLY A 54 17.93 9.24 3.95
CA GLY A 54 17.80 8.08 4.84
C GLY A 54 17.42 6.80 4.08
N ALA A 55 16.49 6.90 3.12
CA ALA A 55 16.09 5.76 2.30
C ALA A 55 17.22 5.31 1.35
N THR A 56 17.96 6.23 0.74
CA THR A 56 19.12 5.90 -0.10
C THR A 56 20.19 5.20 0.71
N LYS A 57 20.52 5.71 1.91
CA LYS A 57 21.51 5.07 2.78
C LYS A 57 21.14 3.63 3.12
N ALA A 58 19.88 3.38 3.49
CA ALA A 58 19.40 2.03 3.81
C ALA A 58 19.47 1.08 2.60
N ALA A 59 19.17 1.59 1.40
CA ALA A 59 19.28 0.83 0.17
C ALA A 59 20.75 0.52 -0.18
N CYS A 60 21.67 1.49 -0.04
CA CYS A 60 23.11 1.28 -0.24
C CYS A 60 23.69 0.26 0.73
N GLU A 61 23.28 0.29 2.00
CA GLU A 61 23.75 -0.67 3.01
C GLU A 61 23.29 -2.09 2.70
N THR A 62 22.07 -2.26 2.20
CA THR A 62 21.51 -3.57 1.79
C THR A 62 22.30 -4.15 0.61
N GLU A 63 22.57 -3.34 -0.40
CA GLU A 63 23.16 -3.77 -1.66
C GLU A 63 24.69 -3.64 -1.72
N SER A 64 25.30 -3.01 -0.72
CA SER A 64 26.73 -2.67 -0.72
C SER A 64 27.17 -1.86 -1.96
N CYS A 65 26.35 -0.92 -2.40
CA CYS A 65 26.58 -0.09 -3.58
C CYS A 65 26.69 1.41 -3.25
N ASP A 66 27.18 2.19 -4.23
CA ASP A 66 27.28 3.65 -4.09
C ASP A 66 25.90 4.32 -4.23
N ALA A 67 25.67 5.42 -3.53
CA ALA A 67 24.40 6.16 -3.58
C ALA A 67 24.04 6.65 -4.99
N ASN A 68 25.03 6.91 -5.84
CA ASN A 68 24.80 7.31 -7.24
C ASN A 68 24.25 6.18 -8.10
N CYS A 69 24.32 4.93 -7.64
CA CYS A 69 23.74 3.79 -8.34
C CYS A 69 22.26 3.58 -8.00
N ILE A 70 21.71 4.32 -7.03
CA ILE A 70 20.34 4.13 -6.55
C ILE A 70 19.47 5.30 -6.97
N ARG A 71 18.39 4.99 -7.67
CA ARG A 71 17.29 5.92 -7.90
C ARG A 71 16.13 5.55 -6.98
N LEU A 72 15.63 6.54 -6.24
CA LEU A 72 14.43 6.39 -5.43
C LEU A 72 13.21 6.87 -6.22
N ILE A 73 12.18 6.03 -6.26
CA ILE A 73 10.86 6.38 -6.79
C ILE A 73 9.97 6.60 -5.56
N PRO A 74 9.50 7.84 -5.31
CA PRO A 74 8.59 8.08 -4.19
C PRO A 74 7.32 7.28 -4.42
N VAL A 75 7.00 6.42 -3.45
CA VAL A 75 5.66 5.86 -3.33
C VAL A 75 4.87 6.98 -2.65
N GLY A 76 3.84 7.50 -3.33
CA GLY A 76 3.16 8.74 -2.92
C GLY A 76 2.88 8.80 -1.42
N ASP A 77 2.94 10.00 -0.84
CA ASP A 77 2.70 10.26 0.60
C ASP A 77 1.26 9.97 1.05
N TYR A 78 0.44 9.37 0.19
CA TYR A 78 -0.94 9.17 0.50
C TYR A 78 -1.09 7.95 1.39
N ASP A 79 -1.67 8.23 2.54
CA ASP A 79 -2.62 7.39 3.26
C ASP A 79 -3.77 6.97 2.30
N GLU A 80 -3.44 6.47 1.11
CA GLU A 80 -4.32 6.15 -0.02
C GLU A 80 -5.18 4.96 0.34
N GLU A 81 -4.60 4.01 1.06
CA GLU A 81 -5.30 2.90 1.68
C GLU A 81 -6.27 3.40 2.76
N PHE A 82 -5.88 4.38 3.58
CA PHE A 82 -6.79 4.97 4.56
C PHE A 82 -7.88 5.83 3.90
N HIS A 83 -7.57 6.60 2.86
CA HIS A 83 -8.54 7.36 2.07
C HIS A 83 -9.53 6.43 1.38
N TYR A 84 -9.05 5.29 0.87
CA TYR A 84 -9.92 4.25 0.34
C TYR A 84 -10.85 3.71 1.42
N LEU A 85 -10.32 3.43 2.61
CA LEU A 85 -11.09 3.04 3.80
C LEU A 85 -12.17 4.07 4.16
N LEU A 86 -11.83 5.37 4.19
CA LEU A 86 -12.78 6.45 4.47
C LEU A 86 -13.85 6.56 3.37
N LYS A 87 -13.46 6.43 2.11
CA LYS A 87 -14.41 6.43 0.97
C LYS A 87 -15.35 5.23 1.03
N PHE A 88 -14.85 4.06 1.39
CA PHE A 88 -15.67 2.87 1.60
C PHE A 88 -16.62 3.07 2.78
N ALA A 89 -16.12 3.53 3.93
CA ALA A 89 -16.91 3.80 5.12
C ALA A 89 -18.03 4.82 4.87
N ALA A 90 -17.78 5.87 4.10
CA ALA A 90 -18.81 6.87 3.77
C ALA A 90 -19.83 6.39 2.73
N GLY A 91 -19.42 5.51 1.81
CA GLY A 91 -20.23 5.11 0.66
C GLY A 91 -20.96 3.77 0.79
N ALA A 92 -20.61 2.95 1.78
CA ALA A 92 -21.18 1.62 1.92
C ALA A 92 -22.56 1.61 2.60
N GLU A 93 -23.43 0.70 2.16
CA GLU A 93 -24.80 0.56 2.66
C GLU A 93 -24.87 -0.33 3.92
N PHE A 94 -24.55 0.25 5.07
CA PHE A 94 -24.50 -0.48 6.35
C PHE A 94 -25.86 -0.91 6.92
N TRP A 95 -26.97 -0.47 6.33
CA TRP A 95 -28.33 -0.91 6.70
C TRP A 95 -28.67 -2.33 6.19
N THR A 96 -27.77 -2.98 5.45
CA THR A 96 -27.93 -4.31 4.85
C THR A 96 -27.54 -5.45 5.82
N ASN A 97 -27.29 -6.67 5.31
CA ASN A 97 -27.08 -7.91 6.07
C ASN A 97 -25.73 -8.02 6.81
N GLY A 98 -25.12 -6.91 7.22
CA GLY A 98 -23.84 -6.87 7.94
C GLY A 98 -22.60 -7.14 7.09
N LEU A 99 -22.73 -7.53 5.81
CA LEU A 99 -21.60 -7.77 4.91
C LEU A 99 -20.67 -6.55 4.77
N PRO A 100 -21.17 -5.31 4.63
CA PRO A 100 -20.30 -4.13 4.56
C PRO A 100 -19.49 -3.90 5.85
N ALA A 101 -20.02 -4.30 7.01
CA ALA A 101 -19.30 -4.20 8.29
C ALA A 101 -18.12 -5.16 8.36
N GLU A 102 -18.31 -6.40 7.92
CA GLU A 102 -17.21 -7.38 7.85
C GLU A 102 -16.17 -6.97 6.80
N HIS A 103 -16.60 -6.39 5.67
CA HIS A 103 -15.67 -5.86 4.67
C HIS A 103 -14.87 -4.66 5.22
N LEU A 104 -15.52 -3.70 5.86
CA LEU A 104 -14.84 -2.57 6.51
C LEU A 104 -13.79 -3.06 7.51
N ARG A 105 -14.14 -4.08 8.30
CA ARG A 105 -13.24 -4.68 9.28
C ARG A 105 -12.05 -5.38 8.65
N ALA A 106 -12.25 -6.10 7.55
CA ALA A 106 -11.17 -6.71 6.79
C ALA A 106 -10.19 -5.67 6.22
N LEU A 107 -10.72 -4.59 5.64
CA LEU A 107 -9.93 -3.47 5.13
C LEU A 107 -9.12 -2.79 6.25
N TRP A 108 -9.75 -2.56 7.40
CA TRP A 108 -9.06 -1.99 8.57
C TRP A 108 -7.91 -2.87 9.06
N MET A 109 -8.13 -4.19 9.16
CA MET A 109 -7.05 -5.11 9.57
C MET A 109 -5.89 -5.12 8.57
N SER A 110 -6.18 -5.12 7.27
CA SER A 110 -5.16 -5.02 6.22
C SER A 110 -4.32 -3.76 6.40
N TYR A 111 -4.99 -2.62 6.55
CA TYR A 111 -4.33 -1.33 6.77
C TYR A 111 -3.45 -1.33 8.03
N CYS A 112 -3.95 -1.87 9.15
CA CYS A 112 -3.16 -1.97 10.37
C CYS A 112 -1.91 -2.84 10.18
N PHE A 113 -1.96 -3.90 9.37
CA PHE A 113 -0.77 -4.71 9.08
C PHE A 113 0.23 -3.98 8.18
N HIS A 114 -0.23 -3.24 7.18
CA HIS A 114 0.65 -2.46 6.30
C HIS A 114 1.32 -1.28 7.01
N GLU A 115 0.65 -0.69 8.00
CA GLU A 115 1.17 0.42 8.80
C GLU A 115 1.75 -0.02 10.15
N ALA A 116 1.80 -1.33 10.43
CA ALA A 116 2.25 -1.90 11.70
C ALA A 116 1.58 -1.29 12.94
N LEU A 117 0.28 -0.96 12.83
CA LEU A 117 -0.52 -0.38 13.91
C LEU A 117 -1.04 -1.47 14.85
N THR A 118 -0.84 -1.28 16.15
CA THR A 118 -1.44 -2.13 17.20
C THR A 118 -2.43 -1.34 18.06
N VAL A 119 -3.34 -2.05 18.74
CA VAL A 119 -4.42 -1.46 19.54
C VAL A 119 -3.94 -0.52 20.64
N ASP A 120 -2.71 -0.67 21.11
CA ASP A 120 -2.11 0.13 22.18
C ASP A 120 -1.47 1.43 21.67
N MET A 121 -1.39 1.63 20.35
CA MET A 121 -0.79 2.82 19.77
C MET A 121 -1.77 4.00 19.75
N PRO A 122 -1.34 5.22 20.11
CA PRO A 122 -2.21 6.41 20.02
C PRO A 122 -2.63 6.72 18.58
N GLU A 123 -1.77 6.39 17.60
CA GLU A 123 -2.08 6.55 16.17
C GLU A 123 -3.21 5.62 15.71
N TYR A 124 -3.25 4.38 16.21
CA TYR A 124 -4.35 3.46 15.97
C TYR A 124 -5.67 4.06 16.45
N ALA A 125 -5.70 4.56 17.69
CA ALA A 125 -6.91 5.15 18.26
C ALA A 125 -7.38 6.39 17.48
N ALA A 126 -6.45 7.28 17.11
CA ALA A 126 -6.76 8.49 16.34
C ALA A 126 -7.34 8.17 14.96
N LYS A 127 -6.73 7.23 14.22
CA LYS A 127 -7.24 6.82 12.90
C LYS A 127 -8.57 6.08 12.98
N LEU A 128 -8.76 5.26 14.02
CA LEU A 128 -10.01 4.56 14.24
C LEU A 128 -11.16 5.51 14.56
N GLU A 129 -10.90 6.58 15.30
CA GLU A 129 -11.88 7.65 15.57
C GLU A 129 -12.25 8.40 14.29
N ILE A 130 -11.27 8.75 13.45
CA ILE A 130 -11.53 9.35 12.14
C ILE A 130 -12.41 8.42 11.29
N LEU A 131 -12.08 7.13 11.24
CA LEU A 131 -12.85 6.13 10.48
C LEU A 131 -14.30 6.04 10.98
N PHE A 132 -14.50 6.01 12.29
CA PHE A 132 -15.83 5.97 12.90
C PHE A 132 -16.66 7.21 12.54
N ASN A 133 -16.05 8.40 12.57
CA ASN A 133 -16.71 9.65 12.22
C ASN A 133 -17.05 9.80 10.72
N HIS A 134 -16.55 8.90 9.87
CA HIS A 134 -16.88 8.85 8.44
C HIS A 134 -17.98 7.85 8.10
N LEU A 135 -18.48 7.09 9.09
CA LEU A 135 -19.64 6.22 8.88
C LEU A 135 -20.89 7.07 8.61
N PRO A 136 -21.82 6.58 7.78
CA PRO A 136 -23.08 7.27 7.54
C PRO A 136 -23.93 7.32 8.82
N ASP A 137 -24.76 8.35 8.95
CA ASP A 137 -25.69 8.50 10.08
C ASP A 137 -26.64 7.30 10.20
N ASP A 138 -27.09 6.76 9.05
CA ASP A 138 -27.88 5.52 9.02
C ASP A 138 -26.98 4.30 8.87
N HIS A 139 -26.68 3.71 10.02
CA HIS A 139 -25.99 2.44 10.16
C HIS A 139 -26.79 1.50 11.09
N SER A 140 -28.11 1.56 11.01
CA SER A 140 -29.03 0.79 11.86
C SER A 140 -28.97 -0.74 11.64
N GLY A 141 -28.41 -1.20 10.51
CA GLY A 141 -28.27 -2.62 10.15
C GLY A 141 -27.06 -3.32 10.77
N ILE A 142 -26.25 -2.62 11.56
CA ILE A 142 -25.01 -3.15 12.13
C ILE A 142 -25.03 -3.13 13.66
N TRP A 143 -24.22 -3.99 14.26
CA TRP A 143 -24.24 -4.33 15.69
C TRP A 143 -23.45 -3.39 16.60
N TRP A 144 -22.83 -2.33 16.07
CA TRP A 144 -22.15 -1.32 16.87
C TRP A 144 -22.97 -0.03 16.87
N THR A 145 -23.22 0.51 18.06
CA THR A 145 -24.03 1.73 18.27
C THR A 145 -23.23 2.87 18.89
N SER A 146 -21.98 2.58 19.25
CA SER A 146 -21.05 3.53 19.85
C SER A 146 -19.63 3.28 19.38
N PHE A 147 -18.79 4.31 19.50
CA PHE A 147 -17.37 4.20 19.21
C PHE A 147 -16.67 3.08 20.02
N GLN A 148 -17.06 2.88 21.29
CA GLN A 148 -16.47 1.84 22.13
C GLN A 148 -16.75 0.42 21.60
N GLU A 149 -17.98 0.16 21.13
CA GLU A 149 -18.33 -1.12 20.53
C GLU A 149 -17.61 -1.33 19.20
N PHE A 150 -17.60 -0.30 18.36
CA PHE A 150 -16.85 -0.28 17.11
C PHE A 150 -15.37 -0.62 17.35
N ALA A 151 -14.72 0.09 18.27
CA ALA A 151 -13.31 -0.08 18.56
C ALA A 151 -12.97 -1.51 19.05
N LYS A 152 -13.83 -2.07 19.91
CA LYS A 152 -13.68 -3.45 20.41
C LYS A 152 -13.76 -4.48 19.27
N ILE A 153 -14.64 -4.27 18.30
CA ILE A 153 -14.83 -5.22 17.19
C ILE A 153 -13.69 -5.10 16.18
N MET A 154 -13.29 -3.87 15.85
CA MET A 154 -12.21 -3.58 14.92
C MET A 154 -10.85 -4.07 15.46
N GLY A 155 -10.60 -3.94 16.76
CA GLY A 155 -9.36 -4.38 17.41
C GLY A 155 -9.29 -5.85 17.82
N LYS A 156 -10.37 -6.64 17.70
CA LYS A 156 -10.46 -8.00 18.29
C LYS A 156 -9.33 -8.95 17.89
N TRP A 157 -8.74 -8.80 16.71
CA TRP A 157 -7.70 -9.68 16.18
C TRP A 157 -6.33 -9.00 16.03
N LEU A 158 -6.21 -7.74 16.41
CA LEU A 158 -4.97 -6.98 16.39
C LEU A 158 -4.40 -7.03 17.80
N ARG A 159 -3.35 -7.83 18.01
CA ARG A 159 -2.56 -7.86 19.24
C ARG A 159 -1.11 -7.55 18.90
#